data_AF-A0A4Q3D4B9-F1
#
_entry.id   AF-A0A4Q3D4B9-F1
#
_cell.length_a   1.000
_cell.length_b   1.000
_cell.length_c   1.000
_cell.angle_alpha   90.00
_cell.angle_beta   90.00
_cell.angle_gamma   90.00
#
_symmetry.space_group_name_H-M   'P 1'
#
loop_
_entity.id
_entity.type
_entity.pdbx_description
1 polymer ?
#
loop_
_entity_poly.entity_id
_entity_poly.type
_entity_poly.pdbx_seq_one_letter_code
_entity_poly.pdbx_strand_id
1 'polypeptide(L)'
;MNKFIYVSTFLLIAAGLSSCGFEERKQALDAREISLKEREQSLLIKEKMLLQLEDSIKLSTARQDSLSLSLTKPGLPLPDSLQGTWNINMLCTQTNCSGSAVGDTRKESWTFSGGDATGIYVKAMQGENLVRVYSGIFDGSGFVLSTPNGSGEANTTTMNVKLNINTRDKLSGSRVIQQADGCTITYKIDADRAKK
;
A
#
# COMPACT_ATOMS: atom_id res chain seq x y z
N MET A 1 -68.75 -30.16 -33.81
CA MET A 1 -68.11 -28.83 -33.79
C MET A 1 -67.92 -28.25 -32.38
N ASN A 2 -68.84 -28.45 -31.42
CA ASN A 2 -68.72 -27.87 -30.07
C ASN A 2 -67.55 -28.37 -29.20
N LYS A 3 -67.09 -29.64 -29.35
CA LYS A 3 -66.00 -30.18 -28.51
C LYS A 3 -64.61 -29.55 -28.77
N PHE A 4 -64.34 -29.11 -29.99
CA PHE A 4 -63.07 -28.46 -30.34
C PHE A 4 -62.97 -27.03 -29.80
N ILE A 5 -64.12 -26.34 -29.68
CA ILE A 5 -64.19 -24.99 -29.12
C ILE A 5 -63.86 -25.02 -27.62
N TYR A 6 -64.46 -25.93 -26.84
CA TYR A 6 -64.19 -26.03 -25.40
C TYR A 6 -62.73 -26.39 -25.06
N VAL A 7 -62.08 -27.24 -25.86
CA VAL A 7 -60.67 -27.59 -25.66
C VAL A 7 -59.75 -26.40 -25.97
N SER A 8 -60.07 -25.63 -27.03
CA SER A 8 -59.32 -24.42 -27.38
C SER A 8 -59.45 -23.31 -26.33
N THR A 9 -60.65 -23.10 -25.77
CA THR A 9 -60.86 -22.12 -24.70
C THR A 9 -60.20 -22.53 -23.39
N PHE A 10 -60.19 -23.83 -23.06
CA PHE A 10 -59.52 -24.34 -21.85
C PHE A 10 -57.99 -24.20 -21.94
N LEU A 11 -57.40 -24.40 -23.13
CA LEU A 11 -55.96 -24.22 -23.37
C LEU A 11 -55.53 -22.75 -23.26
N LEU A 12 -56.38 -21.81 -23.72
CA LEU A 12 -56.13 -20.36 -23.64
C LEU A 12 -56.20 -19.82 -22.20
N ILE A 13 -57.08 -20.38 -21.36
CA ILE A 13 -57.17 -20.01 -19.94
C ILE A 13 -55.98 -20.60 -19.15
N ALA A 14 -55.55 -21.82 -19.47
CA ALA A 14 -54.37 -22.44 -18.86
C ALA A 14 -53.06 -21.70 -19.19
N ALA A 15 -52.94 -21.13 -20.39
CA ALA A 15 -51.79 -20.33 -20.80
C ALA A 15 -51.77 -18.91 -20.17
N GLY A 16 -52.92 -18.39 -19.72
CA GLY A 16 -53.00 -17.10 -19.02
C GLY A 16 -52.55 -17.16 -17.55
N LEU A 17 -52.60 -18.34 -16.92
CA LEU A 17 -52.26 -18.52 -15.50
C LEU A 17 -50.76 -18.73 -15.24
N SER A 18 -49.95 -19.01 -16.27
CA SER A 18 -48.50 -19.20 -16.15
C SER A 18 -47.67 -17.91 -16.24
N SER A 19 -48.32 -16.76 -16.49
CA SER A 19 -47.68 -15.42 -16.53
C SER A 19 -47.79 -14.65 -15.19
N CYS A 20 -48.57 -15.17 -14.24
CA CYS A 20 -48.79 -14.53 -12.94
C CYS A 20 -47.66 -14.91 -11.96
N GLY A 21 -46.67 -14.04 -11.80
CA GLY A 21 -45.54 -14.25 -10.86
C GLY A 21 -44.17 -13.81 -11.39
N PHE A 22 -44.07 -13.40 -12.66
CA PHE A 22 -42.82 -12.88 -13.23
C PHE A 22 -42.45 -11.50 -12.67
N GLU A 23 -43.43 -10.61 -12.49
CA GLU A 23 -43.21 -9.24 -11.98
C GLU A 23 -42.77 -9.24 -10.51
N GLU A 24 -43.38 -10.07 -9.65
CA GLU A 24 -42.96 -10.22 -8.25
C GLU A 24 -41.54 -10.78 -8.13
N ARG A 25 -41.19 -11.75 -8.98
CA ARG A 25 -39.83 -12.30 -9.04
C ARG A 25 -38.82 -11.26 -9.50
N LYS A 26 -39.18 -10.41 -10.48
CA LYS A 26 -38.33 -9.32 -10.96
C LYS A 26 -38.13 -8.26 -9.87
N GLN A 27 -39.18 -7.82 -9.20
CA GLN A 27 -39.07 -6.88 -8.07
C GLN A 27 -38.24 -7.45 -6.91
N ALA A 28 -38.38 -8.74 -6.60
CA ALA A 28 -37.57 -9.40 -5.59
C ALA A 28 -36.08 -9.51 -5.99
N LEU A 29 -35.78 -9.63 -7.29
CA LEU A 29 -34.41 -9.62 -7.80
C LEU A 29 -33.81 -8.21 -7.78
N ASP A 30 -34.56 -7.20 -8.23
CA ASP A 30 -34.11 -5.79 -8.21
C ASP A 30 -33.83 -5.31 -6.78
N ALA A 31 -34.71 -5.66 -5.82
CA ALA A 31 -34.50 -5.33 -4.40
C ALA A 31 -33.25 -6.02 -3.84
N ARG A 32 -32.97 -7.27 -4.25
CA ARG A 32 -31.74 -7.97 -3.86
C ARG A 32 -30.52 -7.31 -4.47
N GLU A 33 -30.54 -6.94 -5.75
CA GLU A 33 -29.42 -6.29 -6.43
C GLU A 33 -29.06 -4.95 -5.77
N ILE A 34 -30.07 -4.12 -5.45
CA ILE A 34 -29.87 -2.86 -4.71
C ILE A 34 -29.23 -3.14 -3.35
N SER A 35 -29.76 -4.11 -2.60
CA SER A 35 -29.22 -4.45 -1.28
C SER A 35 -27.78 -4.98 -1.33
N LEU A 36 -27.43 -5.73 -2.39
CA LEU A 36 -26.08 -6.24 -2.61
C LEU A 36 -25.13 -5.09 -2.95
N LYS A 37 -25.55 -4.17 -3.83
CA LYS A 37 -24.76 -3.01 -4.21
C LYS A 37 -24.47 -2.08 -3.04
N GLU A 38 -25.45 -1.83 -2.17
CA GLU A 38 -25.24 -1.06 -0.94
C GLU A 38 -24.26 -1.74 0.01
N ARG A 39 -24.36 -3.06 0.17
CA ARG A 39 -23.42 -3.84 0.97
C ARG A 39 -22.00 -3.77 0.41
N GLU A 40 -21.83 -3.95 -0.90
CA GLU A 40 -20.54 -3.83 -1.59
C GLU A 40 -19.93 -2.44 -1.37
N GLN A 41 -20.70 -1.37 -1.55
CA GLN A 41 -20.22 -0.02 -1.26
C GLN A 41 -19.80 0.17 0.20
N SER A 42 -20.59 -0.36 1.14
CA SER A 42 -20.27 -0.30 2.57
C SER A 42 -18.98 -1.07 2.91
N LEU A 43 -18.74 -2.20 2.25
CA LEU A 43 -17.53 -2.99 2.43
C LEU A 43 -16.30 -2.28 1.88
N LEU A 44 -16.41 -1.67 0.70
CA LEU A 44 -15.32 -0.87 0.12
C LEU A 44 -14.91 0.31 1.02
N ILE A 45 -15.87 0.97 1.65
CA ILE A 45 -15.58 2.05 2.60
C ILE A 45 -14.86 1.51 3.85
N LYS A 46 -15.35 0.40 4.41
CA LYS A 46 -14.73 -0.24 5.58
C LYS A 46 -13.31 -0.72 5.28
N GLU A 47 -13.08 -1.31 4.12
CA GLU A 47 -11.76 -1.75 3.67
C GLU A 47 -10.79 -0.56 3.62
N LYS A 48 -11.19 0.56 3.00
CA LYS A 48 -10.37 1.78 3.00
C LYS A 48 -10.08 2.31 4.39
N MET A 49 -11.05 2.29 5.31
CA MET A 49 -10.83 2.72 6.69
C MET A 49 -9.84 1.80 7.43
N LEU A 50 -9.90 0.50 7.20
CA LEU A 50 -8.97 -0.45 7.82
C LEU A 50 -7.54 -0.23 7.33
N LEU A 51 -7.35 -0.01 6.02
CA LEU A 51 -6.02 0.32 5.47
C LEU A 51 -5.46 1.60 6.09
N GLN A 52 -6.27 2.64 6.25
CA GLN A 52 -5.86 3.89 6.91
C GLN A 52 -5.49 3.69 8.39
N LEU A 53 -6.23 2.85 9.10
CA LEU A 53 -5.93 2.54 10.50
C LEU A 53 -4.61 1.77 10.62
N GLU A 54 -4.40 0.76 9.78
CA GLU A 54 -3.15 -0.01 9.72
C GLU A 54 -1.94 0.90 9.44
N ASP A 55 -2.08 1.83 8.50
CA ASP A 55 -1.07 2.82 8.17
C ASP A 55 -0.73 3.74 9.36
N SER A 56 -1.75 4.14 10.12
CA SER A 56 -1.59 4.96 11.32
C SER A 56 -0.81 4.24 12.43
N ILE A 57 -1.09 2.95 12.63
CA ILE A 57 -0.43 2.11 13.63
C ILE A 57 1.05 1.95 13.26
N LYS A 58 1.35 1.56 12.01
CA LYS A 58 2.74 1.42 11.52
C LYS A 58 3.57 2.69 11.75
N LEU A 59 2.96 3.86 11.51
CA LEU A 59 3.63 5.14 11.73
C LEU A 59 3.84 5.45 13.22
N SER A 60 2.89 5.13 14.10
CA SER A 60 3.06 5.32 15.54
C SER A 60 4.16 4.42 16.12
N THR A 61 4.22 3.16 15.71
CA THR A 61 5.25 2.21 16.15
C THR A 61 6.64 2.68 15.72
N ALA A 62 6.78 3.12 14.46
CA ALA A 62 8.06 3.66 13.97
C ALA A 62 8.52 4.91 14.75
N ARG A 63 7.59 5.76 15.18
CA ARG A 63 7.89 6.92 16.06
C ARG A 63 8.38 6.47 17.43
N GLN A 64 7.71 5.51 18.06
CA GLN A 64 8.12 4.99 19.36
C GLN A 64 9.49 4.29 19.31
N ASP A 65 9.76 3.50 18.26
CA ASP A 65 11.03 2.80 18.10
C ASP A 65 12.21 3.75 17.84
N SER A 66 11.97 4.90 17.22
CA SER A 66 13.03 5.92 17.09
C SER A 66 13.44 6.54 18.43
N LEU A 67 12.53 6.58 19.41
CA LEU A 67 12.82 7.05 20.77
C LEU A 67 13.62 6.01 21.57
N SER A 68 13.49 4.73 21.24
CA SER A 68 14.23 3.62 21.87
C SER A 68 15.53 3.27 21.15
N LEU A 69 15.68 3.67 19.88
CA LEU A 69 16.98 3.78 19.22
C LEU A 69 17.79 4.87 19.93
N SER A 70 18.53 4.46 20.96
CA SER A 70 19.65 5.20 21.51
C SER A 70 20.66 5.44 20.39
N LEU A 71 20.42 6.47 19.58
CA LEU A 71 21.25 6.89 18.48
C LEU A 71 22.61 7.27 19.03
N THR A 72 23.63 6.44 18.78
CA THR A 72 25.03 6.70 19.16
C THR A 72 25.57 8.01 18.59
N LYS A 73 24.86 8.63 17.63
CA LYS A 73 25.16 9.95 17.07
C LYS A 73 23.85 10.73 16.88
N PRO A 74 23.69 11.91 17.50
CA PRO A 74 22.55 12.78 17.21
C PRO A 74 22.59 13.21 15.74
N GLY A 75 21.47 13.04 15.03
CA GLY A 75 21.31 13.54 13.67
C GLY A 75 21.24 15.07 13.63
N LEU A 76 21.48 15.65 12.47
CA LEU A 76 21.20 17.06 12.21
C LEU A 76 19.68 17.26 11.98
N PRO A 77 19.13 18.43 12.33
CA PRO A 77 17.76 18.78 11.97
C PRO A 77 17.54 18.67 10.46
N LEU A 78 16.41 18.10 10.05
CA LEU A 78 16.07 17.92 8.64
C LEU A 78 15.68 19.27 8.00
N PRO A 79 16.43 19.79 7.00
CA PRO A 79 16.06 21.04 6.34
C PRO A 79 14.70 20.95 5.66
N ASP A 80 13.88 22.00 5.76
CA ASP A 80 12.58 22.11 5.07
C ASP A 80 12.68 21.88 3.56
N SER A 81 13.83 22.26 2.98
CA SER A 81 14.13 22.08 1.56
C SER A 81 14.24 20.61 1.14
N LEU A 82 14.40 19.68 2.08
CA LEU A 82 14.49 18.23 1.82
C LEU A 82 13.25 17.47 2.28
N GLN A 83 12.39 18.09 3.10
CA GLN A 83 11.09 17.55 3.47
C GLN A 83 10.15 17.46 2.26
N GLY A 84 9.19 16.54 2.36
CA GLY A 84 8.15 16.32 1.34
C GLY A 84 8.31 15.01 0.58
N THR A 85 7.63 14.94 -0.57
CA THR A 85 7.49 13.72 -1.36
C THR A 85 8.52 13.63 -2.48
N TRP A 86 9.07 12.43 -2.67
CA TRP A 86 10.10 12.09 -3.63
C TRP A 86 9.67 10.88 -4.45
N ASN A 87 9.88 10.94 -5.76
CA ASN A 87 9.67 9.83 -6.67
C ASN A 87 10.94 8.97 -6.68
N ILE A 88 10.81 7.72 -6.24
CA ILE A 88 11.93 6.79 -6.11
C ILE A 88 11.89 5.80 -7.27
N ASN A 89 12.97 5.74 -8.04
CA ASN A 89 13.23 4.69 -8.98
C ASN A 89 14.35 3.80 -8.44
N MET A 90 14.07 2.50 -8.36
CA MET A 90 15.02 1.50 -7.88
C MET A 90 15.38 0.54 -9.00
N LEU A 91 16.66 0.20 -9.07
CA LEU A 91 17.21 -0.81 -9.98
C LEU A 91 17.94 -1.86 -9.15
N CYS A 92 17.53 -3.12 -9.27
CA CYS A 92 18.22 -4.24 -8.63
C CYS A 92 19.60 -4.43 -9.27
N THR A 93 20.67 -4.22 -8.51
CA THR A 93 22.05 -4.37 -8.98
C THR A 93 22.69 -5.67 -8.53
N GLN A 94 22.20 -6.26 -7.44
CA GLN A 94 22.72 -7.51 -6.90
C GLN A 94 21.62 -8.24 -6.14
N THR A 95 21.52 -9.55 -6.32
CA THR A 95 20.59 -10.41 -5.58
C THR A 95 21.14 -11.83 -5.54
N ASN A 96 20.98 -12.51 -4.42
CA ASN A 96 21.10 -13.97 -4.31
C ASN A 96 19.73 -14.63 -4.02
N CYS A 97 18.64 -13.85 -4.11
CA CYS A 97 17.30 -14.26 -3.76
C CYS A 97 16.54 -14.89 -4.91
N SER A 98 15.85 -16.00 -4.62
CA SER A 98 14.90 -16.60 -5.54
C SER A 98 13.71 -15.64 -5.74
N GLY A 99 13.29 -15.47 -7.00
CA GLY A 99 12.19 -14.55 -7.35
C GLY A 99 12.57 -13.07 -7.45
N SER A 100 13.86 -12.73 -7.41
CA SER A 100 14.35 -11.40 -7.80
C SER A 100 15.53 -11.53 -8.74
N ALA A 101 15.60 -10.67 -9.76
CA ALA A 101 16.65 -10.68 -10.76
C ALA A 101 17.40 -9.35 -10.81
N VAL A 102 18.68 -9.41 -11.17
CA VAL A 102 19.46 -8.20 -11.50
C VAL A 102 18.82 -7.55 -12.72
N GLY A 103 18.60 -6.24 -12.67
CA GLY A 103 17.87 -5.48 -13.69
C GLY A 103 16.40 -5.21 -13.34
N ASP A 104 15.83 -5.86 -12.32
CA ASP A 104 14.48 -5.57 -11.87
C ASP A 104 14.35 -4.10 -11.44
N THR A 105 13.26 -3.46 -11.88
CA THR A 105 12.97 -2.07 -11.50
C THR A 105 11.75 -1.97 -10.59
N ARG A 106 11.78 -1.04 -9.65
CA ARG A 106 10.64 -0.73 -8.77
C ARG A 106 10.47 0.78 -8.65
N LYS A 107 9.22 1.22 -8.58
CA LYS A 107 8.86 2.63 -8.39
C LYS A 107 8.06 2.77 -7.11
N GLU A 108 8.47 3.72 -6.28
CA GLU A 108 7.83 4.05 -5.00
C GLU A 108 7.76 5.57 -4.83
N SER A 109 6.86 6.03 -3.98
CA SER A 109 6.74 7.44 -3.59
C SER A 109 7.08 7.57 -2.11
N TRP A 110 8.15 8.29 -1.79
CA TRP A 110 8.65 8.40 -0.42
C TRP A 110 8.37 9.79 0.13
N THR A 111 7.68 9.86 1.27
CA THR A 111 7.42 11.12 1.96
C THR A 111 8.30 11.23 3.19
N PHE A 112 9.23 12.18 3.14
CA PHE A 112 10.19 12.47 4.19
C PHE A 112 9.59 13.48 5.15
N SER A 113 9.60 13.13 6.43
CA SER A 113 9.05 13.93 7.52
C SER A 113 9.94 13.83 8.76
N GLY A 114 9.97 14.89 9.54
CA GLY A 114 10.89 15.05 10.67
C GLY A 114 11.33 16.51 10.75
N GLY A 115 11.82 16.94 11.90
CA GLY A 115 12.14 18.35 12.14
C GLY A 115 12.98 18.58 13.40
N ASP A 116 12.91 17.66 14.37
CA ASP A 116 13.67 17.77 15.61
C ASP A 116 14.89 16.83 15.63
N ALA A 117 15.73 16.98 16.65
CA ALA A 117 16.92 16.13 16.88
C ALA A 117 16.59 14.64 17.19
N THR A 118 15.31 14.27 17.22
CA THR A 118 14.79 12.95 17.59
C THR A 118 14.71 11.96 16.41
N GLY A 119 14.98 12.41 15.18
CA GLY A 119 15.12 11.52 14.01
C GLY A 119 14.17 11.83 12.85
N ILE A 120 14.33 11.07 11.78
CA ILE A 120 13.62 11.22 10.50
C ILE A 120 12.76 10.00 10.24
N TYR A 121 11.58 10.25 9.69
CA TYR A 121 10.64 9.22 9.28
C TYR A 121 10.31 9.35 7.81
N VAL A 122 10.38 8.22 7.10
CA VAL A 122 10.07 8.15 5.67
C VAL A 122 8.97 7.14 5.44
N LYS A 123 7.85 7.62 4.91
CA LYS A 123 6.75 6.76 4.45
C LYS A 123 6.99 6.38 3.00
N ALA A 124 7.17 5.11 2.71
CA ALA A 124 7.27 4.58 1.35
C ALA A 124 5.91 4.03 0.90
N MET A 125 5.39 4.61 -0.18
CA MET A 125 4.10 4.27 -0.77
C MET A 125 4.29 3.60 -2.15
N GLN A 126 3.45 2.64 -2.47
CA GLN A 126 3.29 2.10 -3.82
C GLN A 126 1.84 2.34 -4.26
N GLY A 127 1.65 3.33 -5.14
CA GLY A 127 0.30 3.86 -5.39
C GLY A 127 -0.26 4.48 -4.12
N GLU A 128 -1.44 4.02 -3.69
CA GLU A 128 -2.08 4.47 -2.44
C GLU A 128 -1.71 3.63 -1.21
N ASN A 129 -0.95 2.54 -1.40
CA ASN A 129 -0.65 1.59 -0.33
C ASN A 129 0.67 1.93 0.39
N LEU A 130 0.65 2.01 1.73
CA LEU A 130 1.88 2.12 2.52
C LEU A 130 2.61 0.77 2.56
N VAL A 131 3.75 0.71 1.88
CA VAL A 131 4.56 -0.52 1.78
C VAL A 131 5.64 -0.60 2.85
N ARG A 132 6.12 0.55 3.35
CA ARG A 132 7.13 0.59 4.41
C ARG A 132 7.15 1.92 5.14
N VAL A 133 7.53 1.88 6.41
CA VAL A 133 8.00 3.04 7.16
C VAL A 133 9.46 2.83 7.52
N TYR A 134 10.29 3.82 7.22
CA TYR A 134 11.70 3.86 7.63
C TYR A 134 11.88 4.92 8.71
N SER A 135 12.82 4.68 9.61
CA SER A 135 13.29 5.61 10.63
C SER A 135 14.81 5.76 10.54
N GLY A 136 15.34 6.93 10.88
CA GLY A 136 16.78 7.11 10.88
C GLY A 136 17.21 8.55 11.12
N ILE A 137 18.37 8.93 10.57
CA ILE A 137 18.98 10.25 10.77
C ILE A 137 19.38 10.91 9.46
N PHE A 138 19.50 12.24 9.53
CA PHE A 138 20.18 13.05 8.54
C PHE A 138 21.55 13.45 9.09
N ASP A 139 22.60 13.23 8.29
CA ASP A 139 23.98 13.50 8.69
C ASP A 139 24.60 14.73 8.00
N GLY A 140 23.79 15.50 7.27
CA GLY A 140 24.23 16.67 6.51
C GLY A 140 24.57 16.35 5.05
N SER A 141 25.07 15.15 4.78
CA SER A 141 25.35 14.67 3.41
C SER A 141 24.19 13.88 2.81
N GLY A 142 23.36 13.30 3.68
CA GLY A 142 22.35 12.37 3.26
C GLY A 142 21.56 11.74 4.41
N PHE A 143 20.78 10.74 4.04
CA PHE A 143 19.90 9.99 4.94
C PHE A 143 20.47 8.61 5.19
N VAL A 144 20.50 8.21 6.46
CA VAL A 144 20.78 6.84 6.89
C VAL A 144 19.54 6.33 7.59
N LEU A 145 18.82 5.42 6.94
CA LEU A 145 17.51 4.94 7.37
C LEU A 145 17.53 3.41 7.50
N SER A 146 16.73 2.91 8.42
CA SER A 146 16.45 1.49 8.57
C SER A 146 14.98 1.26 8.87
N THR A 147 14.52 0.03 8.72
CA THR A 147 13.18 -0.35 9.18
C THR A 147 13.19 -0.54 10.69
N PRO A 148 12.16 -0.07 11.40
CA PRO A 148 12.02 -0.34 12.84
C PRO A 148 12.03 -1.85 13.08
N ASN A 149 12.73 -2.30 14.13
CA ASN A 149 12.70 -3.69 14.54
C ASN A 149 11.35 -3.95 15.20
N GLY A 150 10.40 -4.54 14.46
CA GLY A 150 9.13 -4.97 15.03
C GLY A 150 9.38 -5.88 16.23
N SER A 151 8.88 -5.50 17.39
CA SER A 151 8.95 -6.30 18.60
C SER A 151 8.16 -7.60 18.43
N GLY A 152 8.81 -8.72 18.09
CA GLY A 152 8.22 -10.04 18.32
C GLY A 152 8.50 -11.18 17.32
N GLU A 153 9.15 -10.95 16.18
CA GLU A 153 9.35 -12.04 15.19
C GLU A 153 10.83 -12.35 14.95
N ALA A 154 11.25 -13.59 15.22
CA ALA A 154 12.62 -14.07 15.07
C ALA A 154 13.14 -14.15 13.61
N ASN A 155 12.33 -13.73 12.63
CA ASN A 155 12.61 -13.80 11.19
C ASN A 155 12.62 -12.39 10.55
N THR A 156 13.28 -11.42 11.18
CA THR A 156 13.20 -10.02 10.76
C THR A 156 13.96 -9.77 9.46
N THR A 157 13.22 -9.50 8.38
CA THR A 157 13.80 -8.89 7.19
C THR A 157 14.24 -7.47 7.53
N THR A 158 15.54 -7.20 7.54
CA THR A 158 16.09 -5.88 7.77
C THR A 158 16.26 -5.14 6.46
N MET A 159 15.97 -3.84 6.44
CA MET A 159 16.20 -3.00 5.27
C MET A 159 17.04 -1.78 5.59
N ASN A 160 18.25 -1.83 5.06
CA ASN A 160 19.27 -0.80 4.91
C ASN A 160 18.91 0.29 3.89
N VAL A 161 18.84 1.57 4.20
CA VAL A 161 18.80 2.63 3.17
C VAL A 161 19.84 3.69 3.44
N LYS A 162 20.64 4.01 2.42
CA LYS A 162 21.55 5.15 2.43
C LYS A 162 21.30 6.01 1.18
N LEU A 163 20.96 7.27 1.39
CA LEU A 163 20.75 8.25 0.32
C LEU A 163 21.71 9.42 0.51
N ASN A 164 22.26 9.93 -0.57
CA ASN A 164 23.09 11.12 -0.61
C ASN A 164 22.35 12.22 -1.37
N ILE A 165 22.61 13.47 -0.99
CA ILE A 165 22.09 14.64 -1.69
C ILE A 165 23.01 14.96 -2.86
N ASN A 166 22.50 14.85 -4.08
CA ASN A 166 23.24 15.26 -5.27
C ASN A 166 22.94 16.73 -5.58
N THR A 167 21.66 17.09 -5.55
CA THR A 167 21.16 18.46 -5.68
C THR A 167 19.93 18.63 -4.78
N ARG A 168 19.36 19.85 -4.70
CA ARG A 168 18.13 20.11 -3.94
C ARG A 168 16.96 19.20 -4.34
N ASP A 169 16.90 18.83 -5.61
CA ASP A 169 15.77 18.10 -6.19
C ASP A 169 16.14 16.67 -6.63
N LYS A 170 17.36 16.22 -6.31
CA LYS A 170 17.85 14.90 -6.69
C LYS A 170 18.65 14.24 -5.59
N LEU A 171 18.24 13.03 -5.20
CA LEU A 171 18.97 12.16 -4.28
C LEU A 171 19.40 10.89 -5.03
N SER A 172 20.48 10.28 -4.58
CA SER A 172 20.93 8.98 -5.09
C SER A 172 21.49 8.11 -3.98
N GLY A 173 21.43 6.80 -4.13
CA GLY A 173 21.95 5.93 -3.08
C GLY A 173 21.62 4.47 -3.29
N SER A 174 21.42 3.75 -2.20
CA SER A 174 21.10 2.34 -2.24
C SER A 174 20.14 1.91 -1.13
N ARG A 175 19.36 0.87 -1.43
CA ARG A 175 18.60 0.09 -0.47
C ARG A 175 19.13 -1.33 -0.47
N VAL A 176 19.46 -1.85 0.70
CA VAL A 176 19.85 -3.24 0.90
C VAL A 176 18.81 -3.92 1.75
N ILE A 177 18.31 -5.05 1.29
CA ILE A 177 17.35 -5.91 1.98
C ILE A 177 18.10 -7.15 2.41
N GLN A 178 18.04 -7.49 3.69
CA GLN A 178 18.57 -8.74 4.23
C GLN A 178 17.45 -9.53 4.91
N GLN A 179 17.21 -10.73 4.44
CA GLN A 179 16.23 -11.66 5.00
C GLN A 179 16.90 -12.65 5.96
N ALA A 180 16.11 -13.33 6.79
CA ALA A 180 16.60 -14.22 7.85
C ALA A 180 17.34 -15.45 7.33
N ASP A 181 17.05 -15.90 6.11
CA ASP A 181 17.69 -17.02 5.41
C ASP A 181 19.04 -16.63 4.75
N GLY A 182 19.55 -15.43 5.00
CA GLY A 182 20.79 -14.90 4.41
C GLY A 182 20.61 -14.33 3.01
N CYS A 183 19.38 -14.29 2.52
CA CYS A 183 19.03 -13.68 1.24
C CYS A 183 19.24 -12.17 1.29
N THR A 184 19.93 -11.62 0.30
CA THR A 184 20.30 -10.21 0.20
C THR A 184 19.98 -9.66 -1.18
N ILE A 185 19.27 -8.53 -1.22
CA ILE A 185 18.95 -7.79 -2.44
C ILE A 185 19.46 -6.36 -2.30
N THR A 186 20.24 -5.90 -3.27
CA THR A 186 20.73 -4.52 -3.33
C THR A 186 20.07 -3.80 -4.50
N TYR A 187 19.42 -2.69 -4.19
CA TYR A 187 18.88 -1.74 -5.15
C TYR A 187 19.74 -0.49 -5.17
N LYS A 188 20.07 -0.01 -6.37
CA LYS A 188 20.45 1.38 -6.59
C LYS A 188 19.20 2.24 -6.61
N ILE A 189 19.24 3.38 -5.94
CA ILE A 189 18.15 4.37 -5.88
C ILE A 189 18.57 5.61 -6.65
N ASP A 190 17.67 6.06 -7.53
CA ASP A 190 17.66 7.40 -8.11
C ASP A 190 16.32 8.04 -7.73
N ALA A 191 16.36 9.20 -7.09
CA ALA A 191 15.20 9.87 -6.54
C ALA A 191 15.11 11.31 -7.00
N ASP A 192 13.93 11.70 -7.48
CA ASP A 192 13.65 13.06 -7.94
C ASP A 192 12.50 13.65 -7.11
N ARG A 193 12.58 14.95 -6.81
CA ARG A 193 11.52 15.63 -6.06
C ARG A 193 10.19 15.53 -6.82
N ALA A 194 9.12 15.20 -6.11
CA ALA A 194 7.79 15.18 -6.71
C ALA A 194 7.38 16.59 -7.12
N LYS A 195 7.03 16.77 -8.40
CA LYS A 195 6.46 18.03 -8.88
C LYS A 195 5.04 18.14 -8.33
N LYS A 196 4.70 19.30 -7.77
CA LYS A 196 3.32 19.65 -7.43
C LYS A 196 2.48 19.78 -8.68
#